data_AF-A0A1E1W350-F1
#
_entry.id   AF-A0A1E1W350-F1
#
_cell.length_a   1.000
_cell.length_b   1.000
_cell.length_c   1.000
_cell.angle_alpha   90.00
_cell.angle_beta   90.00
_cell.angle_gamma   90.00
#
_symmetry.space_group_name_H-M   'P 1'
#
loop_
_entity.id
_entity.type
_entity.pdbx_description
1 polymer ?
#
loop_
_entity_poly.entity_id
_entity_poly.type
_entity_poly.pdbx_seq_one_letter_code
_entity_poly.pdbx_strand_id
1 'polypeptide(L)'
;PCGPNAVCRDVGGIPSCSCLVGYFGSPPNCKPECVINADCSNDKACMNMKCQDPCQGSCGVNAICNVINHVPVCFCPTGYQGNPFSVCTIKPPEPPQATDPCYPSPCGPNAQCNNGVCTCLPEYQGDPYVSCRPECVL
;
A
#
# COMPACT_ATOMS: atom_id res chain seq x y z
N PRO A 1 0.57 23.70 48.58
CA PRO A 1 0.56 22.41 47.84
C PRO A 1 0.64 22.69 46.34
N CYS A 2 1.44 21.94 45.57
CA CYS A 2 1.78 22.29 44.18
C CYS A 2 0.68 22.05 43.13
N GLY A 3 -0.45 21.44 43.50
CA GLY A 3 -1.51 21.06 42.57
C GLY A 3 -1.30 19.67 41.95
N PRO A 4 -2.29 19.17 41.18
CA PRO A 4 -2.23 17.86 40.54
C PRO A 4 -1.14 17.81 39.47
N ASN A 5 -0.53 16.63 39.29
CA ASN A 5 0.54 16.38 38.32
C ASN A 5 1.78 17.27 38.49
N ALA A 6 1.97 17.85 39.67
CA ALA A 6 3.11 18.67 40.04
C ALA A 6 3.79 18.11 41.29
N VAL A 7 5.10 18.32 41.38
CA VAL A 7 5.95 17.90 42.51
C VAL A 7 6.67 19.11 43.09
N CYS A 8 6.77 19.16 44.41
CA CYS A 8 7.58 20.14 45.11
C CYS A 8 9.06 19.69 45.04
N ARG A 9 9.94 20.57 44.57
CA ARG A 9 11.39 20.36 44.53
C ARG A 9 12.08 21.54 45.20
N ASP A 10 13.16 21.25 45.93
CA ASP A 10 14.03 22.30 46.44
C ASP A 10 14.97 22.77 45.33
N VAL A 11 14.94 24.06 45.01
CA VAL A 11 15.82 24.67 44.00
C VAL A 11 16.63 25.76 44.70
N GLY A 12 17.80 25.39 45.21
CA GLY A 12 18.70 26.31 45.90
C GLY A 12 18.21 26.75 47.29
N GLY A 13 17.57 25.85 48.05
CA GLY A 13 17.03 26.13 49.38
C GLY A 13 15.63 26.78 49.36
N ILE A 14 15.04 26.93 48.18
CA ILE A 14 13.70 27.50 48.01
C ILE A 14 12.76 26.39 47.52
N PRO A 15 11.64 26.12 48.22
CA PRO A 15 10.64 25.17 47.77
C PRO A 15 9.94 25.73 46.52
N SER A 16 10.12 25.04 45.39
CA SER A 16 9.53 25.40 44.10
C SER A 16 8.73 24.24 43.53
N CYS A 17 7.65 24.54 42.83
CA CYS A 17 6.83 23.52 42.19
C CYS A 17 7.28 23.29 40.74
N SER A 18 7.32 22.05 40.30
CA SER A 18 7.58 21.67 38.90
C SER A 18 6.61 20.58 38.44
N CYS A 19 6.25 20.55 37.16
CA CYS A 19 5.42 19.48 36.62
C CYS A 19 6.13 18.11 36.66
N LEU A 20 5.37 17.04 36.84
CA LEU A 20 5.87 15.67 36.72
C LEU A 20 6.34 15.39 35.29
N VAL A 21 7.20 14.37 35.12
CA VAL A 21 7.71 13.98 33.80
C VAL A 21 6.54 13.60 32.88
N GLY A 22 6.50 14.21 31.68
CA GLY A 22 5.42 14.03 30.71
C GLY A 22 4.23 14.98 30.88
N TYR A 23 4.28 15.87 31.87
CA TYR A 23 3.33 16.97 32.03
C TYR A 23 4.02 18.31 31.74
N PHE A 24 3.29 19.21 31.10
CA PHE A 24 3.77 20.48 30.58
C PHE A 24 2.93 21.64 31.14
N GLY A 25 3.50 22.84 31.08
CA GLY A 25 2.90 24.07 31.61
C GLY A 25 3.52 24.50 32.95
N SER A 26 2.80 25.35 33.67
CA SER A 26 3.25 25.93 34.95
C SER A 26 2.34 25.47 36.08
N PRO A 27 2.88 24.94 37.20
CA PRO A 27 2.10 24.59 38.38
C PRO A 27 1.25 25.78 38.88
N PRO A 28 0.01 25.55 39.36
CA PRO A 28 -0.62 24.24 39.59
C PRO A 28 -1.29 23.62 38.34
N ASN A 29 -1.21 24.27 37.18
CA ASN A 29 -1.90 23.87 35.95
C ASN A 29 -1.02 23.00 35.04
N CYS A 30 -0.49 21.92 35.58
CA CYS A 30 0.26 20.93 34.80
C CYS A 30 -0.71 20.07 33.98
N LYS A 31 -0.53 20.05 32.66
CA LYS A 31 -1.37 19.29 31.72
C LYS A 31 -0.54 18.23 30.99
N PRO A 32 -1.15 17.11 30.58
CA PRO A 32 -0.46 16.17 29.69
C PRO A 32 -0.15 16.81 28.34
N GLU A 33 0.67 16.12 27.53
CA GLU A 33 0.98 16.56 26.15
C GLU A 33 -0.28 16.62 25.28
N CYS A 34 -1.14 15.60 25.40
CA CYS A 34 -2.40 15.51 24.67
C CYS A 34 -3.47 14.83 25.53
N VAL A 35 -4.73 15.09 25.19
CA VAL A 35 -5.91 14.37 25.71
C VAL A 35 -6.70 13.77 24.55
N ILE A 36 -6.66 14.40 23.38
CA ILE A 36 -7.28 13.92 22.15
C ILE A 36 -6.28 13.91 21.00
N ASN A 37 -6.57 13.12 19.97
CA ASN A 37 -5.71 13.02 18.78
C ASN A 37 -5.46 14.38 18.11
N ALA A 38 -6.47 15.26 18.09
CA ALA A 38 -6.38 16.59 17.49
C ALA A 38 -5.40 17.54 18.21
N ASP A 39 -4.95 17.21 19.43
CA ASP A 39 -3.88 17.96 20.12
C ASP A 39 -2.49 17.64 19.50
N CYS A 40 -2.37 16.54 18.77
CA CYS A 40 -1.15 16.09 18.13
C CYS A 40 -1.08 16.54 16.66
N SER A 41 0.12 16.52 16.09
CA SER A 41 0.31 16.63 14.64
C SER A 41 -0.39 15.48 13.90
N ASN A 42 -0.76 15.68 12.63
CA ASN A 42 -1.52 14.70 11.83
C ASN A 42 -0.82 13.33 11.68
N ASP A 43 0.51 13.31 11.81
CA ASP A 43 1.38 12.14 11.77
C ASP A 43 1.48 11.38 13.11
N LYS A 44 0.83 11.84 14.18
CA LYS A 44 0.89 11.24 15.52
C LYS A 44 -0.48 11.01 16.11
N ALA A 45 -0.62 10.10 17.07
CA ALA A 45 -1.85 9.87 17.81
C ALA A 45 -1.64 10.12 19.30
N CYS A 46 -2.72 10.49 20.02
CA CYS A 46 -2.66 10.62 21.46
C CYS A 46 -2.78 9.25 22.12
N MET A 47 -1.64 8.73 22.61
CA MET A 47 -1.55 7.43 23.26
C MET A 47 -0.93 7.61 24.64
N ASN A 48 -1.64 7.19 25.69
CA ASN A 48 -1.22 7.34 27.08
C ASN A 48 -0.81 8.79 27.41
N MET A 49 -1.63 9.76 27.01
CA MET A 49 -1.43 11.20 27.25
C MET A 49 -0.16 11.79 26.58
N LYS A 50 0.39 11.10 25.57
CA LYS A 50 1.54 11.52 24.77
C LYS A 50 1.27 11.42 23.28
N CYS A 51 1.84 12.34 22.51
CA CYS A 51 1.76 12.28 21.05
C CYS A 51 2.82 11.31 20.51
N GLN A 52 2.37 10.13 20.11
CA GLN A 52 3.22 9.03 19.68
C GLN A 52 2.88 8.59 18.26
N ASP A 53 3.85 7.98 17.57
CA ASP A 53 3.62 7.41 16.24
C ASP A 53 2.76 6.14 16.35
N PRO A 54 1.53 6.12 15.82
CA PRO A 54 0.67 4.94 15.87
C PRO A 54 1.14 3.81 14.95
N CYS A 55 2.12 4.01 14.07
CA CYS A 55 2.67 2.94 13.22
C CYS A 55 3.49 1.91 14.00
N GLN A 56 4.06 2.28 15.13
CA GLN A 56 4.93 1.40 15.92
C GLN A 56 4.12 0.21 16.48
N GLY A 57 4.28 -0.96 15.85
CA GLY A 57 3.60 -2.21 16.23
C GLY A 57 2.22 -2.42 15.59
N SER A 58 1.79 -1.56 14.67
CA SER A 58 0.47 -1.67 14.03
C SER A 58 0.47 -2.46 12.72
N CYS A 59 1.55 -2.41 11.93
CA CYS A 59 1.64 -3.09 10.64
C CYS A 59 2.46 -4.38 10.70
N GLY A 60 2.15 -5.30 9.79
CA GLY A 60 2.83 -6.58 9.64
C GLY A 60 4.21 -6.49 8.98
N VAL A 61 4.88 -7.63 8.85
CA VAL A 61 6.22 -7.70 8.27
C VAL A 61 6.20 -7.32 6.78
N ASN A 62 7.17 -6.51 6.34
CA ASN A 62 7.29 -5.97 4.97
C ASN A 62 6.10 -5.11 4.51
N ALA A 63 5.24 -4.65 5.43
CA ALA A 63 4.21 -3.67 5.12
C ALA A 63 4.74 -2.24 5.31
N ILE A 64 4.23 -1.30 4.52
CA ILE A 64 4.44 0.13 4.73
C ILE A 64 3.31 0.64 5.62
N CYS A 65 3.68 1.45 6.62
CA CYS A 65 2.72 2.19 7.45
C CYS A 65 2.69 3.66 7.06
N ASN A 66 1.49 4.19 6.87
CA ASN A 66 1.23 5.62 6.76
C ASN A 66 0.22 6.05 7.82
N VAL A 67 0.43 7.20 8.44
CA VAL A 67 -0.54 7.78 9.38
C VAL A 67 -1.47 8.71 8.63
N ILE A 68 -2.77 8.43 8.67
CA ILE A 68 -3.82 9.25 8.05
C ILE A 68 -4.79 9.66 9.15
N ASN A 69 -4.86 10.95 9.46
CA ASN A 69 -5.72 11.50 10.51
C ASN A 69 -5.54 10.77 11.86
N HIS A 70 -4.28 10.64 12.31
CA HIS A 70 -3.92 9.95 13.56
C HIS A 70 -4.18 8.43 13.57
N VAL A 71 -4.56 7.83 12.44
CA VAL A 71 -4.83 6.39 12.31
C VAL A 71 -3.73 5.73 11.46
N PRO A 72 -3.13 4.62 11.92
CA PRO A 72 -2.15 3.89 11.12
C PRO A 72 -2.86 3.10 10.02
N VAL A 73 -2.39 3.27 8.78
CA VAL A 73 -2.88 2.60 7.59
C VAL A 73 -1.74 1.77 7.00
N CYS A 74 -1.94 0.46 6.95
CA CYS A 74 -0.95 -0.51 6.49
C CYS A 74 -1.27 -0.96 5.07
N PHE A 75 -0.26 -1.02 4.20
CA PHE A 75 -0.40 -1.58 2.85
C PHE A 75 0.88 -2.30 2.41
N CYS A 76 0.72 -3.28 1.52
CA CYS A 76 1.87 -3.94 0.91
C CYS A 76 2.47 -3.05 -0.18
N PRO A 77 3.80 -2.88 -0.22
CA PRO A 77 4.46 -2.09 -1.26
C PRO A 77 4.30 -2.72 -2.64
N THR A 78 4.62 -1.94 -3.68
CA THR A 78 4.66 -2.43 -5.07
C THR A 78 5.55 -3.67 -5.19
N GLY A 79 5.04 -4.70 -5.86
CA GLY A 79 5.73 -5.99 -5.98
C GLY A 79 5.50 -6.94 -4.80
N TYR A 80 4.72 -6.55 -3.78
CA TYR A 80 4.30 -7.42 -2.67
C TYR A 80 2.78 -7.67 -2.65
N GLN A 81 2.36 -8.78 -2.06
CA GLN A 81 0.99 -9.19 -1.83
C GLN A 81 0.85 -9.89 -0.47
N GLY A 82 -0.37 -9.94 0.08
CA GLY A 82 -0.67 -10.59 1.35
C GLY A 82 -1.54 -9.71 2.25
N ASN A 83 -1.49 -9.97 3.55
CA ASN A 83 -2.21 -9.18 4.56
C ASN A 83 -1.26 -8.13 5.16
N PRO A 84 -1.49 -6.83 4.95
CA PRO A 84 -0.63 -5.76 5.49
C PRO A 84 -0.52 -5.71 7.01
N PHE A 85 -1.45 -6.31 7.75
CA PHE A 85 -1.41 -6.38 9.22
C PHE A 85 -0.68 -7.62 9.74
N SER A 86 -0.33 -8.56 8.86
CA SER A 86 0.37 -9.80 9.25
C SER A 86 1.70 -9.93 8.53
N VAL A 87 1.66 -10.08 7.21
CA VAL A 87 2.86 -10.25 6.38
C VAL A 87 2.55 -9.91 4.92
N CYS A 88 3.44 -9.14 4.32
CA CYS A 88 3.54 -8.94 2.89
C CYS A 88 4.67 -9.82 2.32
N THR A 89 4.37 -10.50 1.22
CA THR A 89 5.28 -11.42 0.51
C THR A 89 5.45 -10.96 -0.93
N ILE A 90 6.59 -11.26 -1.55
CA ILE A 90 6.85 -10.88 -2.94
C ILE A 90 5.80 -11.53 -3.85
N LYS A 91 5.23 -10.75 -4.79
CA LYS A 91 4.29 -11.26 -5.79
C LYS A 91 4.97 -12.33 -6.63
N PRO A 92 4.30 -13.46 -6.90
CA PRO A 92 4.79 -14.42 -7.88
C PRO A 92 4.98 -13.73 -9.24
N PRO A 93 5.93 -14.20 -10.06
CA PRO A 93 5.99 -13.77 -11.46
C PRO A 93 4.64 -14.01 -12.12
N GLU A 94 4.16 -13.01 -12.86
CA GLU A 94 2.92 -13.14 -13.61
C GLU A 94 3.06 -14.31 -14.60
N PRO A 95 2.07 -15.20 -14.70
CA PRO A 95 2.11 -16.26 -15.70
C PRO A 95 2.27 -15.61 -17.10
N PRO A 96 2.94 -16.31 -18.04
CA PRO A 96 3.00 -15.83 -19.41
C PRO A 96 1.58 -15.54 -19.89
N GLN A 97 1.32 -14.30 -20.31
CA GLN A 97 0.05 -13.99 -20.97
C GLN A 97 -0.03 -14.85 -22.23
N ALA A 98 -1.09 -15.65 -22.32
CA ALA A 98 -1.37 -16.41 -23.53
C ALA A 98 -1.70 -15.41 -24.64
N THR A 99 -0.72 -15.10 -25.48
CA THR A 99 -0.95 -14.32 -26.69
C THR A 99 -1.67 -15.21 -27.69
N ASP A 100 -2.79 -14.75 -28.23
CA ASP A 100 -3.47 -15.45 -29.31
C ASP A 100 -2.57 -15.45 -30.55
N PRO A 101 -2.08 -16.61 -31.01
CA PRO A 101 -1.22 -16.69 -32.19
C PRO A 101 -1.92 -16.28 -33.48
N CYS A 102 -3.24 -16.11 -33.46
CA CYS A 102 -4.05 -15.61 -34.57
C CYS A 102 -4.36 -14.11 -34.46
N TYR A 103 -3.80 -13.38 -33.49
CA TYR A 103 -4.02 -11.95 -33.33
C TYR A 103 -2.71 -11.12 -33.22
N PRO A 104 -2.41 -10.22 -34.18
CA PRO A 104 -3.10 -10.04 -35.45
C PRO A 104 -2.94 -11.28 -36.36
N SER A 105 -3.89 -11.51 -37.26
CA SER A 105 -3.89 -12.71 -38.11
C SER A 105 -2.58 -12.81 -38.90
N PRO A 106 -1.82 -13.92 -38.78
CA PRO A 106 -0.64 -14.19 -39.61
C PRO A 106 -1.02 -14.71 -41.00
N CYS A 107 -2.31 -15.01 -41.23
CA CYS A 107 -2.78 -15.64 -42.46
C CYS A 107 -3.15 -14.62 -43.53
N GLY A 108 -2.90 -15.00 -44.79
CA GLY A 108 -3.28 -14.22 -45.95
C GLY A 108 -4.81 -14.19 -46.18
N PRO A 109 -5.29 -13.38 -47.14
CA PRO A 109 -6.70 -13.35 -47.50
C PRO A 109 -7.21 -14.75 -47.92
N ASN A 110 -8.45 -15.05 -47.52
CA ASN A 110 -9.13 -16.33 -47.73
C ASN A 110 -8.47 -17.54 -47.05
N ALA A 111 -7.68 -17.32 -46.00
CA ALA A 111 -7.16 -18.36 -45.12
C ALA A 111 -7.73 -18.22 -43.71
N GLN A 112 -7.98 -19.35 -43.05
CA GLN A 112 -8.35 -19.43 -41.64
C GLN A 112 -7.12 -19.73 -40.79
N CYS A 113 -7.03 -19.05 -39.63
CA CYS A 113 -6.00 -19.32 -38.63
C CYS A 113 -6.51 -20.30 -37.58
N ASN A 114 -5.74 -21.35 -37.29
CA ASN A 114 -5.96 -22.24 -36.16
C ASN A 114 -4.65 -22.41 -35.40
N ASN A 115 -4.58 -21.87 -34.18
CA ASN A 115 -3.39 -21.95 -33.32
C ASN A 115 -2.08 -21.51 -34.02
N GLY A 116 -2.14 -20.46 -34.85
CA GLY A 116 -1.01 -19.94 -35.62
C GLY A 116 -0.74 -20.65 -36.94
N VAL A 117 -1.45 -21.73 -37.25
CA VAL A 117 -1.36 -22.45 -38.52
C VAL A 117 -2.42 -21.93 -39.49
N CYS A 118 -1.98 -21.49 -40.67
CA CYS A 118 -2.86 -20.99 -41.71
C CYS A 118 -3.28 -22.10 -42.66
N THR A 119 -4.58 -22.18 -42.97
CA THR A 119 -5.13 -23.09 -43.98
C THR A 119 -6.08 -22.33 -44.90
N CYS A 120 -6.06 -22.61 -46.21
CA CYS A 120 -7.02 -22.00 -47.12
C CYS A 120 -8.44 -22.43 -46.76
N LEU A 121 -9.40 -21.54 -46.93
CA LEU A 121 -10.82 -21.88 -46.84
C LEU A 121 -11.20 -22.91 -47.92
N PRO A 122 -12.27 -23.70 -47.73
CA PRO A 122 -12.77 -24.62 -48.76
C PRO A 122 -12.97 -23.89 -50.10
N GLU A 123 -12.66 -24.56 -51.23
CA GLU A 123 -12.67 -24.01 -52.60
C GLU A 123 -11.55 -22.99 -52.93
N TYR A 124 -10.66 -22.67 -51.98
CA TYR A 124 -9.49 -21.83 -52.22
C TYR A 124 -8.19 -22.64 -52.19
N GLN A 125 -7.28 -22.34 -53.11
CA GLN A 125 -5.97 -22.98 -53.22
C GLN A 125 -4.87 -21.91 -53.35
N GLY A 126 -3.66 -22.24 -52.91
CA GLY A 126 -2.52 -21.33 -52.89
C GLY A 126 -1.72 -21.44 -51.59
N ASP A 127 -1.04 -20.36 -51.23
CA ASP A 127 -0.26 -20.27 -49.99
C ASP A 127 -1.11 -19.61 -48.89
N PRO A 128 -1.49 -20.34 -47.81
CA PRO A 128 -2.30 -19.80 -46.72
C PRO A 128 -1.69 -18.62 -45.96
N TYR A 129 -0.37 -18.43 -46.02
CA TYR A 129 0.33 -17.32 -45.36
C TYR A 129 0.43 -16.08 -46.26
N VAL A 130 0.22 -16.23 -47.58
CA VAL A 130 0.34 -15.12 -48.54
C VAL A 130 -1.01 -14.75 -49.14
N SER A 131 -1.70 -15.70 -49.77
CA SER A 131 -3.01 -15.52 -50.40
C SER A 131 -3.54 -16.85 -50.93
N CYS A 132 -4.80 -17.15 -50.61
CA CYS A 132 -5.54 -18.23 -51.26
C CYS A 132 -6.49 -17.65 -52.33
N ARG A 133 -6.56 -18.28 -53.49
CA ARG A 133 -7.40 -17.88 -54.63
C ARG A 133 -8.44 -18.96 -54.94
N PRO A 134 -9.64 -18.61 -55.41
CA PRO A 134 -10.63 -19.60 -55.80
C PRO A 134 -10.09 -20.42 -56.96
N GLU A 135 -10.33 -21.73 -56.93
CA GLU A 135 -10.06 -22.57 -58.10
C GLU A 135 -11.00 -22.09 -59.22
N CYS A 136 -10.43 -21.55 -60.31
CA CYS A 136 -11.22 -21.09 -61.44
C CYS A 136 -11.94 -22.30 -62.04
N VAL A 137 -13.22 -22.47 -61.71
CA VAL A 137 -14.11 -23.35 -62.47
C VAL A 137 -14.14 -22.86 -63.91
N LEU A 138 -13.53 -23.67 -64.77
CA LEU A 138 -13.36 -23.49 -66.21
C LEU A 138 -14.62 -23.93 -66.95
#